data_AF-A0A1B1YBL5-F1
#
_entry.id   AF-A0A1B1YBL5-F1
#
_cell.length_a   1.000
_cell.length_b   1.000
_cell.length_c   1.000
_cell.angle_alpha   90.00
_cell.angle_beta   90.00
_cell.angle_gamma   90.00
#
_symmetry.space_group_name_H-M   'P 1'
#
loop_
_entity.id
_entity.type
_entity.pdbx_description
1 polymer ?
#
loop_
_entity_poly.entity_id
_entity_poly.type
_entity_poly.pdbx_seq_one_letter_code
_entity_poly.pdbx_strand_id
1 'polypeptide(L)'
;MKDKILSPLSMFVAGLLLGVVSRLLDIYTQSLGDMFSQLSVWILIGTVISIYSKTEKKAMVNVFLLSIGMLITYYIVVYLTHGWYDRWGIIGWTVFACLTPFMAFFAWMAKEEGIFPKIISIGIVICSVLSSILLFDGPRLYDFVINALLVYFLFFSKVDR
;
A
#
# COMPACT_ATOMS: atom_id res chain seq x y z
N MET A 1 12.54 -15.26 12.18
CA MET A 1 13.04 -14.18 11.30
C MET A 1 11.93 -13.24 10.80
N LYS A 2 10.78 -13.75 10.33
CA LYS A 2 9.64 -12.91 9.87
C LYS A 2 9.18 -11.84 10.88
N ASP A 3 9.21 -12.14 12.19
CA ASP A 3 8.85 -11.17 13.25
C ASP A 3 9.76 -9.95 13.35
N LYS A 4 11.04 -10.06 12.97
CA LYS A 4 11.97 -8.94 12.97
C LYS A 4 11.78 -8.05 11.73
N ILE A 5 11.37 -8.64 10.61
CA ILE A 5 11.14 -7.92 9.36
C ILE A 5 9.83 -7.13 9.43
N LEU A 6 8.77 -7.72 9.99
CA LEU A 6 7.46 -7.08 10.20
C LEU A 6 7.34 -6.49 11.60
N SER A 7 8.35 -5.73 12.02
CA SER A 7 8.30 -4.95 13.25
C SER A 7 7.84 -3.51 12.95
N PRO A 8 7.17 -2.84 13.89
CA PRO A 8 6.74 -1.45 13.72
C PRO A 8 7.90 -0.52 13.30
N LEU A 9 9.07 -0.69 13.93
CA LEU A 9 10.25 0.11 13.62
C LEU A 9 10.78 -0.17 12.22
N SER A 10 10.90 -1.44 11.82
CA SER A 10 11.41 -1.79 10.48
C SER A 10 10.45 -1.33 9.38
N MET A 11 9.14 -1.36 9.62
CA MET A 11 8.13 -0.85 8.68
C MET A 11 8.17 0.67 8.57
N PHE A 12 8.39 1.37 9.68
CA PHE A 12 8.60 2.82 9.66
C PHE A 12 9.85 3.19 8.85
N VAL A 13 10.99 2.54 9.11
CA VAL A 13 12.24 2.76 8.36
C VAL A 13 12.07 2.40 6.88
N ALA A 14 11.40 1.29 6.57
CA ALA A 14 11.08 0.93 5.20
C ALA A 14 10.20 1.98 4.52
N GLY A 15 9.21 2.51 5.23
CA GLY A 15 8.39 3.64 4.78
C GLY A 15 9.24 4.86 4.45
N LEU A 16 10.13 5.28 5.36
CA LEU A 16 11.04 6.41 5.13
C LEU A 16 11.90 6.20 3.87
N LEU A 17 12.46 5.01 3.68
CA LEU A 17 13.25 4.70 2.49
C LEU A 17 12.38 4.71 1.22
N LEU A 18 11.19 4.12 1.29
CA LEU A 18 10.23 4.09 0.18
C LEU A 18 9.77 5.49 -0.24
N GLY A 19 9.59 6.43 0.70
CA GLY A 19 9.20 7.80 0.35
C GLY A 19 10.30 8.54 -0.41
N VAL A 20 11.56 8.38 -0.01
CA VAL A 20 12.71 8.91 -0.77
C VAL A 20 12.77 8.28 -2.16
N VAL A 21 12.71 6.96 -2.25
CA VAL A 21 12.79 6.24 -3.53
C VAL A 21 11.63 6.63 -4.44
N SER A 22 10.40 6.67 -3.93
CA SER A 22 9.21 7.07 -4.68
C SER A 22 9.39 8.44 -5.30
N ARG A 23 9.90 9.41 -4.53
CA ARG A 23 10.13 10.75 -5.06
C ARG A 23 11.26 10.81 -6.09
N LEU A 24 12.32 10.02 -5.92
CA LEU A 24 13.37 9.92 -6.93
C LEU A 24 12.85 9.29 -8.22
N LEU A 25 12.00 8.27 -8.12
CA LEU A 25 11.35 7.64 -9.27
C LEU A 25 10.47 8.62 -10.03
N ASP A 26 9.72 9.49 -9.35
CA ASP A 26 8.94 10.55 -10.01
C ASP A 26 9.81 11.50 -10.84
N ILE A 27 11.02 11.80 -10.37
CA ILE A 27 11.92 12.75 -11.04
C ILE A 27 12.62 12.08 -12.22
N TYR A 28 13.08 10.83 -12.05
CA TYR A 28 13.99 10.18 -13.00
C TYR A 28 13.31 9.14 -13.90
N THR A 29 12.10 8.68 -13.59
CA THR A 29 11.45 7.59 -14.32
C THR A 29 9.93 7.75 -14.35
N GLN A 30 9.42 8.37 -15.42
CA GLN A 30 8.00 8.66 -15.59
C GLN A 30 7.08 7.44 -15.35
N SER A 31 7.40 6.27 -15.93
CA SER A 31 6.56 5.08 -15.79
C SER A 31 6.50 4.51 -14.37
N LEU A 32 7.60 4.59 -13.61
CA LEU A 32 7.66 4.09 -12.24
C LEU A 32 7.11 5.11 -11.24
N GLY A 33 7.36 6.41 -11.44
CA GLY A 33 6.75 7.46 -10.65
C GLY A 33 5.22 7.45 -10.75
N ASP A 34 4.70 7.29 -11.97
CA ASP A 34 3.26 7.14 -12.21
C ASP A 34 2.68 5.94 -11.45
N MET A 35 3.40 4.81 -11.42
CA MET A 35 2.97 3.60 -10.70
C MET A 35 2.98 3.80 -9.19
N PHE A 36 4.03 4.42 -8.63
CA PHE A 36 4.11 4.71 -7.19
C PHE A 36 3.16 5.82 -6.73
N SER A 37 2.66 6.61 -7.67
CA SER A 37 1.59 7.59 -7.47
C SER A 37 0.18 6.99 -7.51
N GLN A 38 0.02 5.70 -7.84
CA GLN A 38 -1.29 5.05 -7.84
C GLN A 38 -1.64 4.40 -6.51
N LEU A 39 -2.93 4.38 -6.17
CA LEU A 39 -3.41 3.70 -4.95
C LEU A 39 -3.24 2.18 -5.00
N SER A 40 -3.31 1.58 -6.19
CA SER A 40 -3.27 0.13 -6.40
C SER A 40 -1.99 -0.52 -5.85
N VAL A 41 -0.82 0.10 -6.04
CA VAL A 41 0.45 -0.42 -5.51
C VAL A 41 0.49 -0.39 -3.98
N TRP A 42 -0.06 0.66 -3.36
CA TRP A 42 -0.13 0.79 -1.90
C TRP A 42 -1.13 -0.20 -1.29
N ILE A 43 -2.25 -0.47 -1.98
CA ILE A 43 -3.19 -1.53 -1.60
C ILE A 43 -2.49 -2.90 -1.63
N LEU A 44 -1.70 -3.19 -2.66
CA LEU A 44 -0.93 -4.43 -2.75
C LEU A 44 0.10 -4.55 -1.61
N ILE A 45 0.93 -3.52 -1.41
CA ILE A 45 1.95 -3.51 -0.35
C ILE A 45 1.29 -3.68 1.04
N GLY A 46 0.25 -2.92 1.32
CA GLY A 46 -0.52 -3.01 2.56
C GLY A 46 -1.13 -4.40 2.75
N THR A 47 -1.70 -4.98 1.70
CA THR A 47 -2.28 -6.32 1.73
C THR A 47 -1.22 -7.37 2.05
N VAL A 48 -0.05 -7.33 1.38
CA VAL A 48 1.04 -8.27 1.63
C VAL A 48 1.51 -8.19 3.08
N ILE A 49 1.73 -6.98 3.62
CA ILE A 49 2.13 -6.78 5.01
C ILE A 49 1.07 -7.31 5.97
N SER A 50 -0.20 -7.05 5.69
CA SER A 50 -1.32 -7.53 6.49
C SER A 50 -1.43 -9.05 6.47
N ILE A 51 -1.38 -9.70 5.31
CA ILE A 51 -1.55 -11.15 5.25
C ILE A 51 -0.43 -11.87 6.00
N TYR A 52 0.80 -11.38 5.94
CA TYR A 52 1.95 -11.99 6.63
C TYR A 52 2.13 -11.54 8.09
N SER A 53 1.33 -10.60 8.58
CA SER A 53 1.37 -10.18 9.98
C SER A 53 0.68 -11.20 10.89
N LYS A 54 1.32 -11.52 12.01
CA LYS A 54 0.83 -12.52 12.97
C LYS A 54 -0.47 -12.14 13.68
N THR A 55 -0.66 -10.85 13.95
CA THR A 55 -1.84 -10.36 14.65
C THR A 55 -2.43 -9.17 13.91
N GLU A 56 -3.74 -8.98 14.06
CA GLU A 56 -4.48 -7.84 13.51
C GLU A 56 -3.80 -6.51 13.90
N LYS A 57 -3.44 -6.34 15.18
CA LYS A 57 -2.83 -5.10 15.69
C LYS A 57 -1.48 -4.84 15.04
N LYS A 58 -0.68 -5.90 14.81
CA LYS A 58 0.60 -5.75 14.12
C LYS A 58 0.40 -5.36 12.67
N ALA A 59 -0.58 -5.95 11.96
CA ALA A 59 -0.91 -5.56 10.60
C ALA A 59 -1.25 -4.07 10.52
N MET A 60 -2.17 -3.62 11.37
CA MET A 60 -2.62 -2.22 11.43
C MET A 60 -1.47 -1.24 11.67
N VAL A 61 -0.66 -1.50 12.71
CA VAL A 61 0.46 -0.62 13.08
C VAL A 61 1.55 -0.62 12.00
N ASN A 62 1.88 -1.78 11.44
CA ASN A 62 2.93 -1.90 10.43
C ASN A 62 2.58 -1.15 9.14
N VAL A 63 1.36 -1.34 8.62
CA VAL A 63 0.93 -0.64 7.40
C VAL A 63 0.81 0.87 7.64
N PHE A 64 0.30 1.28 8.80
CA PHE A 64 0.22 2.69 9.16
C PHE A 64 1.60 3.35 9.23
N LEU A 65 2.55 2.73 9.93
CA LEU A 65 3.90 3.27 10.08
C LEU A 65 4.65 3.33 8.75
N LEU A 66 4.48 2.31 7.89
CA LEU A 66 5.03 2.37 6.54
C LEU A 66 4.44 3.54 5.75
N SER A 67 3.12 3.73 5.81
CA SER A 67 2.43 4.77 5.05
C SER A 67 2.81 6.17 5.51
N ILE A 68 2.84 6.42 6.83
CA ILE A 68 3.20 7.74 7.37
C ILE A 68 4.70 8.04 7.17
N GLY A 69 5.58 7.05 7.34
CA GLY A 69 7.01 7.22 7.08
C GLY A 69 7.29 7.57 5.62
N MET A 70 6.57 6.91 4.71
CA MET A 70 6.62 7.21 3.29
C MET A 70 6.18 8.65 3.00
N LEU A 71 5.01 9.08 3.48
CA LEU A 71 4.53 10.44 3.22
C LEU A 71 5.46 11.53 3.78
N ILE A 72 5.97 11.32 5.00
CA ILE A 72 6.90 12.28 5.63
C ILE A 72 8.11 12.52 4.72
N THR A 73 8.77 11.45 4.30
CA THR A 73 9.99 11.56 3.50
C THR A 73 9.73 11.96 2.07
N TYR A 74 8.64 11.47 1.47
CA TYR A 74 8.23 11.88 0.14
C TYR A 74 8.06 13.40 0.07
N TYR A 75 7.30 14.01 1.00
CA TYR A 75 7.09 15.46 1.00
C TYR A 75 8.32 16.26 1.43
N ILE A 76 9.17 15.73 2.31
CA ILE A 76 10.49 16.34 2.60
C ILE A 76 11.33 16.40 1.32
N VAL A 77 11.41 15.31 0.55
CA VAL A 77 12.20 15.29 -0.69
C VAL A 77 11.56 16.18 -1.76
N VAL A 78 10.23 16.25 -1.85
CA VAL A 78 9.53 17.24 -2.71
C VAL A 78 9.99 18.66 -2.35
N TYR A 79 9.99 19.01 -1.07
CA TYR A 79 10.45 20.32 -0.59
C TYR A 79 11.92 20.59 -0.94
N LEU A 80 12.80 19.62 -0.71
CA LEU A 80 14.24 19.74 -1.01
C LEU A 80 14.55 19.80 -2.51
N THR A 81 13.72 19.19 -3.35
CA THR A 81 13.88 19.16 -4.82
C THR A 81 13.14 20.31 -5.51
N HIS A 82 12.55 21.23 -4.76
CA HIS A 82 11.67 22.30 -5.28
C HIS A 82 10.56 21.78 -6.20
N GLY A 83 10.05 20.59 -5.88
CA GLY A 83 8.95 19.97 -6.60
C GLY A 83 7.64 20.74 -6.43
N TRP A 84 6.76 20.64 -7.43
CA TRP A 84 5.40 21.12 -7.30
C TRP A 84 4.64 20.32 -6.25
N TYR A 85 3.96 21.03 -5.34
CA TYR A 85 3.09 20.46 -4.34
C TYR A 85 1.64 20.76 -4.71
N ASP A 86 0.80 19.73 -4.76
CA ASP A 86 -0.65 19.91 -4.78
C ASP A 86 -1.20 19.72 -3.36
N ARG A 87 -1.86 20.77 -2.84
CA ARG A 87 -2.44 20.75 -1.50
C ARG A 87 -3.53 19.68 -1.38
N TRP A 88 -4.31 19.48 -2.44
CA TRP A 88 -5.37 18.47 -2.46
C TRP A 88 -4.79 17.05 -2.48
N GLY A 89 -3.73 16.82 -3.24
CA GLY A 89 -2.94 15.59 -3.19
C GLY A 89 -2.42 15.26 -1.78
N ILE A 90 -1.81 16.23 -1.08
CA ILE A 90 -1.32 16.02 0.30
C ILE A 90 -2.44 15.59 1.24
N ILE A 91 -3.58 16.28 1.17
CA ILE A 91 -4.74 15.97 2.01
C ILE A 91 -5.26 14.56 1.67
N GLY A 92 -5.43 14.24 0.39
CA GLY A 92 -5.91 12.93 -0.05
C GLY A 92 -5.01 11.79 0.44
N TRP A 93 -3.70 11.92 0.26
CA TRP A 93 -2.73 10.92 0.72
C TRP A 93 -2.65 10.81 2.23
N THR A 94 -2.75 11.92 2.95
CA THR A 94 -2.78 11.91 4.42
C THR A 94 -4.03 11.20 4.95
N VAL A 95 -5.20 11.49 4.37
CA VAL A 95 -6.45 10.79 4.72
C VAL A 95 -6.34 9.31 4.39
N PHE A 96 -5.80 8.95 3.23
CA PHE A 96 -5.54 7.56 2.87
C PHE A 96 -4.66 6.88 3.91
N ALA A 97 -3.50 7.47 4.28
CA ALA A 97 -2.61 6.92 5.30
C ALA A 97 -3.32 6.73 6.66
N CYS A 98 -4.17 7.67 7.09
CA CYS A 98 -4.97 7.52 8.30
C CYS A 98 -5.99 6.37 8.23
N LEU A 99 -6.48 6.03 7.04
CA LEU A 99 -7.41 4.91 6.82
C LEU A 99 -6.69 3.56 6.62
N THR A 100 -5.39 3.56 6.32
CA THR A 100 -4.62 2.33 6.13
C THR A 100 -4.67 1.32 7.28
N PRO A 101 -4.73 1.67 8.58
CA PRO A 101 -4.89 0.67 9.64
C PRO A 101 -6.20 -0.10 9.49
N PHE A 102 -7.30 0.58 9.15
CA PHE A 102 -8.60 -0.06 8.96
C PHE A 102 -8.61 -0.99 7.74
N MET A 103 -8.01 -0.55 6.63
CA MET A 103 -7.83 -1.39 5.44
C MET A 103 -6.94 -2.60 5.75
N ALA A 104 -5.87 -2.40 6.52
CA ALA A 104 -4.94 -3.44 6.91
C ALA A 104 -5.60 -4.50 7.80
N PHE A 105 -6.56 -4.11 8.64
CA PHE A 105 -7.39 -5.02 9.43
C PHE A 105 -8.22 -5.94 8.53
N PHE A 106 -8.94 -5.40 7.54
CA PHE A 106 -9.69 -6.22 6.58
C PHE A 106 -8.78 -7.13 5.76
N ALA A 107 -7.65 -6.62 5.27
CA ALA A 107 -6.69 -7.43 4.53
C ALA A 107 -6.09 -8.54 5.40
N TRP A 108 -5.95 -8.32 6.72
CA TRP A 108 -5.52 -9.36 7.65
C TRP A 108 -6.60 -10.42 7.82
N MET A 109 -7.86 -10.01 8.02
CA MET A 109 -9.02 -10.89 8.17
C MET A 109 -9.36 -11.69 6.91
N ALA A 110 -8.97 -11.21 5.73
CA ALA A 110 -9.12 -11.90 4.45
C ALA A 110 -8.48 -13.30 4.39
N LYS A 111 -7.58 -13.61 5.32
CA LYS A 111 -6.92 -14.93 5.44
C LYS A 111 -7.52 -15.86 6.49
N GLU A 112 -8.57 -15.45 7.18
CA GLU A 112 -9.30 -16.34 8.10
C GLU A 112 -10.17 -17.34 7.33
N GLU A 113 -10.60 -18.40 8.02
CA GLU A 113 -11.49 -19.40 7.43
C GLU A 113 -12.94 -18.91 7.37
N GLY A 114 -13.59 -19.13 6.23
CA GLY A 114 -15.02 -18.83 6.05
C GLY A 114 -15.36 -18.15 4.74
N ILE A 115 -16.65 -17.83 4.57
CA ILE A 115 -17.18 -17.14 3.39
C ILE A 115 -16.92 -15.62 3.50
N PHE A 116 -16.98 -15.08 4.72
CA PHE A 116 -16.80 -13.65 4.97
C PHE A 116 -15.40 -13.12 4.58
N PRO A 117 -14.28 -13.78 4.92
CA PRO A 117 -12.94 -13.43 4.41
C PRO A 117 -12.81 -13.44 2.88
N LYS A 118 -13.53 -14.34 2.19
CA LYS A 118 -13.54 -14.37 0.72
C LYS A 118 -14.26 -13.16 0.14
N ILE A 119 -15.38 -12.74 0.73
CA ILE A 119 -16.08 -11.51 0.32
C ILE A 119 -15.16 -10.30 0.50
N ILE A 120 -14.44 -10.22 1.63
CA ILE A 120 -13.46 -9.15 1.87
C ILE A 120 -12.35 -9.18 0.81
N SER A 121 -11.80 -10.35 0.50
CA SER A 121 -10.77 -10.51 -0.53
C SER A 121 -11.24 -9.99 -1.90
N ILE A 122 -12.47 -10.35 -2.29
CA ILE A 122 -13.09 -9.84 -3.52
C ILE A 122 -13.25 -8.31 -3.46
N GLY A 123 -13.72 -7.78 -2.33
CA GLY A 123 -13.86 -6.34 -2.11
C GLY A 123 -12.55 -5.58 -2.26
N ILE A 124 -11.44 -6.10 -1.72
CA ILE A 124 -10.11 -5.50 -1.84
C ILE A 124 -9.66 -5.45 -3.31
N VAL A 125 -9.88 -6.52 -4.08
CA VAL A 125 -9.57 -6.57 -5.51
C VAL A 125 -10.42 -5.56 -6.30
N ILE A 126 -11.72 -5.51 -6.03
CA ILE A 126 -12.63 -4.56 -6.68
C ILE A 126 -12.21 -3.12 -6.38
N CYS A 127 -11.90 -2.79 -5.12
CA CYS A 127 -11.42 -1.46 -4.74
C CYS A 127 -10.12 -1.09 -5.46
N SER A 128 -9.18 -2.04 -5.59
CA SER A 128 -7.94 -1.83 -6.34
C SER A 128 -8.21 -1.52 -7.81
N VAL A 129 -9.01 -2.34 -8.50
CA VAL A 129 -9.38 -2.15 -9.91
C VAL A 129 -10.15 -0.83 -10.12
N LEU A 130 -11.14 -0.54 -9.27
CA LEU A 130 -11.92 0.69 -9.34
C LEU A 130 -11.04 1.93 -9.13
N SER A 131 -10.07 1.87 -8.23
CA SER A 131 -9.16 2.99 -8.00
C SER A 131 -8.34 3.32 -9.25
N SER A 132 -7.81 2.32 -9.96
CA SER A 132 -7.07 2.53 -11.21
C SER A 132 -7.96 3.09 -12.34
N ILE A 133 -9.20 2.62 -12.44
CA ILE A 133 -10.12 3.07 -13.51
C ILE A 133 -10.67 4.47 -13.24
N LEU A 134 -11.13 4.75 -12.03
CA LEU A 134 -11.86 5.98 -11.70
C LEU A 134 -10.94 7.17 -11.44
N LEU A 135 -9.72 6.94 -10.93
CA LEU A 135 -8.83 8.02 -10.51
C LEU A 135 -7.64 8.24 -11.45
N PHE A 136 -7.31 7.28 -12.32
CA PHE A 136 -6.07 7.30 -13.11
C PHE A 136 -6.27 7.04 -14.63
N ASP A 137 -7.49 7.21 -15.12
CA ASP A 137 -7.88 7.13 -16.55
C ASP A 137 -7.63 5.77 -17.23
N GLY A 138 -7.77 4.68 -16.47
CA GLY A 138 -7.90 3.32 -17.03
C GLY A 138 -6.77 2.36 -16.62
N PRO A 139 -6.95 1.05 -16.88
CA PRO A 139 -6.00 0.05 -16.43
C PRO A 139 -4.77 0.05 -17.34
N ARG A 140 -3.64 0.50 -16.79
CA ARG A 140 -2.33 0.45 -17.43
C ARG A 140 -1.76 -0.97 -17.31
N LEU A 141 -0.72 -1.30 -18.08
CA LEU A 141 -0.14 -2.66 -18.05
C LEU A 141 0.24 -3.12 -16.63
N TYR A 142 0.80 -2.22 -15.83
CA TYR A 142 1.15 -2.50 -14.44
C TYR A 142 -0.05 -2.65 -13.50
N ASP A 143 -1.21 -2.04 -13.78
CA ASP A 143 -2.43 -2.28 -13.00
C ASP A 143 -2.88 -3.73 -13.12
N PHE A 144 -2.76 -4.34 -14.30
CA PHE A 144 -3.06 -5.76 -14.47
C PHE A 144 -2.10 -6.64 -13.67
N VAL A 145 -0.81 -6.31 -13.66
CA VAL A 145 0.21 -7.03 -12.89
C VAL A 145 -0.06 -6.90 -11.39
N ILE A 146 -0.31 -5.69 -10.89
CA ILE A 146 -0.61 -5.42 -9.49
C ILE A 146 -1.86 -6.18 -9.05
N ASN A 147 -2.94 -6.13 -9.83
CA ASN A 147 -4.18 -6.83 -9.51
C ASN A 147 -4.02 -8.36 -9.59
N ALA A 148 -3.25 -8.89 -10.55
CA ALA A 148 -2.95 -10.31 -10.62
C ALA A 148 -2.15 -10.78 -9.40
N LEU A 149 -1.16 -10.00 -8.95
CA LEU A 149 -0.42 -10.27 -7.72
C LEU A 149 -1.33 -10.20 -6.49
N LEU A 150 -2.22 -9.21 -6.42
CA LEU A 150 -3.18 -9.06 -5.34
C LEU A 150 -4.10 -10.28 -5.23
N VAL A 151 -4.63 -10.76 -6.35
CA VAL A 151 -5.44 -12.00 -6.43
C VAL A 151 -4.60 -13.21 -6.00
N TYR A 152 -3.37 -13.34 -6.49
CA TYR A 152 -2.47 -14.41 -6.08
C TYR A 152 -2.27 -14.43 -4.56
N PHE A 153 -1.94 -13.28 -3.97
CA PHE A 153 -1.70 -13.17 -2.53
C PHE A 153 -2.96 -13.40 -1.70
N LEU A 154 -4.13 -12.94 -2.13
CA LEU A 154 -5.37 -13.11 -1.38
C LEU A 154 -5.94 -14.53 -1.48
N PHE A 155 -5.94 -15.16 -2.65
CA PHE A 155 -6.63 -16.44 -2.87
C PHE A 155 -5.71 -17.66 -2.88
N PHE A 156 -4.47 -17.53 -3.36
CA PHE A 156 -3.59 -18.68 -3.61
C PHE A 156 -2.42 -18.79 -2.62
N SER A 157 -1.94 -17.67 -2.08
CA SER A 157 -0.86 -17.69 -1.09
C SER A 157 -1.32 -18.38 0.20
N LYS A 158 -0.65 -19.48 0.55
CA LYS A 158 -0.78 -20.13 1.84
C LYS A 158 0.04 -19.36 2.86
N VAL A 159 -0.63 -18.87 3.89
CA VAL A 159 0.02 -18.18 5.00
C VAL A 159 -0.22 -19.01 6.26
N ASP A 160 0.83 -19.65 6.75
CA ASP A 160 0.80 -20.29 8.06
C ASP A 160 0.84 -19.19 9.12
N ARG A 161 -0.28 -19.01 9.84
CA ARG A 161 -0.41 -18.08 10.96
C ARG A 161 -0.54 -18.82 12.27
#